data_AF-A0A3B9L4S1-F1
#
_entry.id   AF-A0A3B9L4S1-F1
#
_cell.length_a   1.000
_cell.length_b   1.000
_cell.length_c   1.000
_cell.angle_alpha   90.00
_cell.angle_beta   90.00
_cell.angle_gamma   90.00
#
_symmetry.space_group_name_H-M   'P 1'
#
loop_
_entity.id
_entity.type
_entity.pdbx_description
1 polymer ?
#
loop_
_entity_poly.entity_id
_entity_poly.type
_entity_poly.pdbx_seq_one_letter_code
_entity_poly.pdbx_strand_id
1 'polypeptide(L)' 'MAKSIGIDVGGTNLRIGVFEHHCLLQETRFQTNFSQLCQQNPAPIAWQKILQTTAEAVQDVLMLHPEVEHV' A
#
# COMPACT_ATOMS: atom_id res chain seq x y z
N MET A 1 -7.34 -13.73 16.43
CA MET A 1 -5.99 -13.17 16.61
C MET A 1 -5.92 -11.99 15.66
N ALA A 2 -5.52 -10.80 16.14
CA ALA A 2 -5.60 -9.59 15.32
C ALA A 2 -4.58 -9.65 14.18
N LYS A 3 -5.05 -9.49 12.94
CA LYS A 3 -4.17 -9.28 11.78
C LYS A 3 -3.99 -7.79 11.55
N SER A 4 -2.81 -7.41 11.09
CA SER A 4 -2.49 -6.03 10.70
C SER A 4 -1.95 -5.99 9.28
N ILE A 5 -2.03 -4.84 8.62
CA ILE A 5 -1.25 -4.61 7.41
C ILE A 5 0.01 -3.78 7.69
N GLY A 6 1.02 -3.94 6.86
CA GLY A 6 2.19 -3.08 6.78
C GLY A 6 2.35 -2.58 5.35
N ILE A 7 2.68 -1.30 5.19
CA ILE A 7 2.72 -0.62 3.90
C ILE A 7 4.14 -0.10 3.64
N ASP A 8 4.74 -0.51 2.53
CA ASP A 8 6.03 -0.01 2.04
C ASP A 8 5.83 0.73 0.70
N VAL A 9 6.04 2.05 0.73
CA VAL A 9 5.84 2.96 -0.39
C VAL A 9 7.18 3.25 -1.06
N GLY A 10 7.53 2.45 -2.07
CA GLY A 10 8.71 2.66 -2.90
C GLY A 10 8.41 3.50 -4.15
N GLY A 11 9.47 4.03 -4.78
CA GLY A 11 9.34 4.85 -5.99
C GLY A 11 8.78 4.11 -7.22
N THR A 12 8.96 2.78 -7.29
CA THR A 12 8.51 1.94 -8.42
C THR A 12 7.59 0.80 -7.99
N ASN A 13 7.35 0.64 -6.69
CA ASN A 13 6.52 -0.43 -6.16
C ASN A 13 5.85 0.04 -4.89
N LEU A 14 4.58 -0.31 -4.76
CA LEU A 14 3.86 -0.29 -3.49
C LEU A 14 3.71 -1.74 -3.02
N ARG A 15 4.10 -2.01 -1.77
CA ARG A 15 3.93 -3.34 -1.17
C ARG A 15 3.03 -3.22 0.04
N ILE A 16 2.10 -4.17 0.16
CA ILE A 16 1.24 -4.31 1.31
C ILE A 16 1.38 -5.74 1.82
N GLY A 17 1.85 -5.88 3.06
CA GLY A 17 1.97 -7.16 3.74
C GLY A 17 0.84 -7.33 4.77
N VAL A 18 0.27 -8.53 4.87
CA VAL A 18 -0.62 -8.92 5.96
C VAL A 18 0.20 -9.68 7.00
N PHE A 19 0.08 -9.28 8.26
CA PHE A 19 0.88 -9.81 9.36
C PHE A 19 0.01 -10.37 10.47
N GLU A 20 0.54 -11.40 11.14
CA GLU A 20 0.02 -11.92 12.40
C GLU A 20 1.21 -12.26 13.30
N HIS A 21 1.24 -11.75 14.54
CA HIS A 21 2.39 -11.89 15.46
C HIS A 21 3.76 -11.51 14.84
N HIS A 22 3.80 -10.45 14.02
CA HIS A 22 4.99 -10.00 13.27
C HIS A 22 5.49 -10.97 12.19
N CYS A 23 4.75 -12.04 11.92
CA CYS A 23 5.02 -12.93 10.78
C CYS A 23 4.25 -12.43 9.55
N LEU A 24 4.95 -12.30 8.43
CA LEU A 24 4.34 -12.00 7.14
C LEU A 24 3.56 -13.23 6.66
N LEU A 25 2.24 -13.07 6.50
CA LEU A 25 1.36 -14.11 5.97
C LEU A 25 1.23 -14.02 4.45
N GLN A 26 1.12 -12.80 3.93
CA GLN A 26 0.97 -12.54 2.50
C GLN A 26 1.55 -11.18 2.15
N GLU A 27 2.21 -11.07 1.00
CA GLU A 27 2.62 -9.80 0.40
C GLU A 27 1.91 -9.62 -0.94
N THR A 28 1.26 -8.47 -1.13
CA THR A 28 0.78 -8.01 -2.42
C THR A 28 1.68 -6.89 -2.92
N ARG A 29 2.20 -7.04 -4.14
CA ARG A 29 3.02 -6.04 -4.81
C ARG A 29 2.24 -5.40 -5.94
N PHE A 30 2.05 -4.08 -5.84
CA PHE A 30 1.47 -3.25 -6.88
C PHE A 30 2.60 -2.56 -7.63
N GLN A 31 2.65 -2.76 -8.94
CA GLN A 31 3.59 -2.04 -9.78
C GLN A 31 3.13 -0.58 -9.88
N THR A 32 3.97 0.34 -9.41
CA THR A 32 3.70 1.78 -9.46
C THR A 32 4.87 2.49 -10.14
N ASN A 33 4.73 3.79 -10.42
CA ASN A 33 5.86 4.61 -10.83
C ASN A 33 5.78 5.98 -10.19
N PHE A 34 5.76 5.99 -8.85
CA PHE A 34 5.72 7.21 -8.05
C PHE A 34 6.95 8.09 -8.30
N SER A 35 8.11 7.53 -8.61
CA SER A 35 9.30 8.30 -9.03
C SER A 35 9.01 9.14 -10.28
N GLN A 36 8.49 8.53 -11.35
CA GLN A 36 8.12 9.26 -12.56
C GLN A 36 6.97 10.23 -12.30
N LEU A 37 5.99 9.83 -11.50
CA LEU A 37 4.86 10.67 -11.12
C LEU A 37 5.34 11.97 -10.45
N CYS A 38 6.26 11.87 -9.49
CA CYS A 38 6.86 13.02 -8.81
C CYS A 38 7.70 13.89 -9.75
N GLN A 39 8.36 13.30 -10.76
CA GLN A 39 9.10 14.07 -11.77
C GLN A 39 8.18 14.85 -12.72
N GLN A 40 6.97 14.35 -12.96
CA GLN A 40 6.04 14.92 -13.95
C GLN A 40 5.00 15.87 -13.35
N ASN A 41 4.88 15.94 -12.02
CA ASN A 41 3.82 16.70 -11.35
C ASN A 41 4.39 17.53 -10.20
N PRO A 42 3.81 18.72 -9.92
CA PRO A 42 4.06 19.44 -8.67
C PRO A 42 3.76 18.57 -7.44
N ALA A 43 4.47 18.80 -6.34
CA ALA A 43 4.37 18.00 -5.12
C ALA A 43 2.92 17.81 -4.60
N PRO A 44 2.03 18.84 -4.58
CA PRO A 44 0.65 18.64 -4.13
C PRO A 44 -0.15 17.65 -5.00
N ILE A 45 0.09 17.66 -6.32
CA ILE A 45 -0.60 16.79 -7.27
C ILE A 45 -0.03 15.37 -7.18
N ALA A 46 1.29 15.22 -7.12
CA ALA A 46 1.92 13.92 -6.95
C ALA A 46 1.47 13.26 -5.65
N TRP A 47 1.44 14.02 -4.55
CA TRP A 47 1.01 13.55 -3.24
C TRP A 47 -0.42 12.99 -3.24
N GLN A 48 -1.38 13.74 -3.79
CA GLN A 48 -2.77 13.28 -3.87
C GLN A 48 -2.90 11.98 -4.67
N LYS A 49 -2.17 11.86 -5.78
CA LYS A 49 -2.17 10.65 -6.61
C LYS A 49 -1.53 9.46 -5.90
N ILE A 50 -0.43 9.66 -5.18
CA ILE A 50 0.20 8.61 -4.36
C ILE A 50 -0.78 8.11 -3.28
N LEU A 51 -1.39 9.05 -2.53
CA LEU A 51 -2.38 8.70 -1.51
C LEU A 51 -3.55 7.92 -2.09
N GLN A 52 -4.08 8.35 -3.24
CA GLN A 52 -5.19 7.66 -3.89
C GLN A 52 -4.81 6.23 -4.29
N THR A 53 -3.68 6.04 -4.97
CA THR A 53 -3.20 4.69 -5.34
C THR A 53 -2.93 3.82 -4.11
N THR A 54 -2.38 4.39 -3.03
CA THR A 54 -2.17 3.65 -1.78
C THR A 54 -3.49 3.26 -1.12
N ALA A 55 -4.49 4.15 -1.08
CA ALA A 55 -5.80 3.86 -0.51
C ALA A 55 -6.54 2.76 -1.29
N GLU A 56 -6.49 2.81 -2.63
CA GLU A 56 -7.07 1.77 -3.50
C GLU A 56 -6.41 0.41 -3.25
N ALA A 57 -5.08 0.36 -3.18
CA ALA A 57 -4.34 -0.86 -2.89
C ALA A 57 -4.64 -1.43 -1.48
N VAL A 58 -4.77 -0.56 -0.47
CA VAL A 58 -5.18 -0.96 0.88
C VAL A 58 -6.58 -1.56 0.85
N GLN A 59 -7.52 -0.92 0.15
CA GLN A 59 -8.88 -1.43 0.02
C GLN A 59 -8.90 -2.81 -0.65
N ASP A 60 -8.11 -3.02 -1.70
CA ASP A 60 -7.98 -4.32 -2.37
C ASP A 60 -7.51 -5.42 -1.41
N VAL A 61 -6.52 -5.12 -0.55
CA VAL A 61 -6.03 -6.08 0.45
C VAL A 61 -7.07 -6.33 1.55
N LEU A 62 -7.75 -5.29 2.04
CA LEU A 62 -8.80 -5.44 3.06
C LEU A 62 -10.00 -6.24 2.56
N MET A 63 -10.33 -6.16 1.26
CA MET A 63 -11.36 -7.02 0.67
C MET A 63 -10.96 -8.50 0.64
N LEU A 64 -9.68 -8.80 0.47
CA LEU A 64 -9.15 -10.17 0.51
C LEU A 64 -8.95 -10.70 1.94
N HIS A 65 -8.74 -9.79 2.89
CA HIS A 65 -8.48 -10.10 4.30
C HIS A 65 -9.39 -9.29 5.23
N PRO A 66 -10.70 -9.57 5.24
CA PRO A 66 -11.67 -8.85 6.08
C PRO A 66 -11.41 -8.99 7.58
N GLU A 67 -10.56 -9.93 7.99
CA GLU A 67 -10.13 -10.16 9.37
C GLU A 67 -8.98 -9.24 9.85
N VAL A 68 -8.46 -8.36 8.99
CA VAL A 68 -7.50 -7.33 9.39
C VAL A 68 -8.20 -6.29 10.29
N GLU A 69 -7.65 -6.06 11.47
CA GLU A 69 -8.19 -5.14 12.47
C GLU A 69 -7.47 -3.79 12.47
N HIS A 70 -6.23 -3.74 11.92
CA HIS A 70 -5.36 -2.58 11.98
C HIS A 70 -4.56 -2.35 10.69
N VAL A 71 -4.28 -1.07 10.39
CA VAL A 71 -3.41 -0.59 9.32
C VAL A 71 -2.18 0.08 9.91
#